data_AF-A0A251WKD9-F1
#
_entry.id   AF-A0A251WKD9-F1
#
_cell.length_a   1.000
_cell.length_b   1.000
_cell.length_c   1.000
_cell.angle_alpha   90.00
_cell.angle_beta   90.00
_cell.angle_gamma   90.00
#
_symmetry.space_group_name_H-M   'P 1'
#
loop_
_entity.id
_entity.type
_entity.pdbx_description
1 polymer ?
#
loop_
_entity_poly.entity_id
_entity_poly.type
_entity_poly.pdbx_seq_one_letter_code
_entity_poly.pdbx_strand_id
1 'polypeptide(L)'
;MAQDAAKQKDQIARQRYQSGCVMVVSSTDKTKLTAITEGQPVIDSARNVPLSVGNMVCDANGLTGEIIPNPSDPKTPVVGNTAFTSDRTIVAQAVQRYRGTRYTMPNQ
;
A
#
# COMPACT_ATOMS: atom_id res chain seq x y z
N MET A 1 -22.80 -6.22 -14.89
CA MET A 1 -21.60 -7.08 -14.74
C MET A 1 -20.30 -6.27 -14.66
N ALA A 2 -19.89 -5.46 -15.65
CA ALA A 2 -18.64 -4.66 -15.53
C ALA A 2 -18.71 -3.52 -14.48
N GLN A 3 -19.87 -2.88 -14.33
CA GLN A 3 -20.08 -1.82 -13.34
C GLN A 3 -20.04 -2.33 -11.89
N ASP A 4 -20.45 -3.58 -11.65
CA ASP A 4 -20.54 -4.16 -10.31
C ASP A 4 -19.16 -4.55 -9.78
N ALA A 5 -18.30 -5.12 -10.64
CA ALA A 5 -16.92 -5.44 -10.30
C ALA A 5 -16.08 -4.18 -9.99
N ALA A 6 -16.30 -3.10 -10.74
CA ALA A 6 -15.63 -1.82 -10.49
C ALA A 6 -16.03 -1.22 -9.13
N LYS A 7 -17.33 -1.25 -8.80
CA LYS A 7 -17.84 -0.78 -7.49
C LYS A 7 -17.29 -1.63 -6.34
N GLN A 8 -17.22 -2.95 -6.52
CA GLN A 8 -16.64 -3.83 -5.50
C GLN A 8 -15.15 -3.52 -5.27
N LYS A 9 -14.36 -3.35 -6.34
CA LYS A 9 -12.95 -2.98 -6.21
C LYS A 9 -12.77 -1.60 -5.55
N ASP A 10 -13.63 -0.63 -5.85
CA ASP A 10 -13.61 0.67 -5.17
C ASP A 10 -13.87 0.54 -3.66
N GLN A 11 -14.89 -0.24 -3.27
CA GLN A 11 -15.20 -0.49 -1.86
C GLN A 11 -14.06 -1.19 -1.12
N ILE A 12 -13.45 -2.20 -1.73
CA ILE A 12 -12.29 -2.91 -1.17
C ILE A 12 -11.12 -1.92 -0.96
N ALA A 13 -10.83 -1.08 -1.95
CA ALA A 13 -9.75 -0.09 -1.84
C ALA A 13 -10.04 0.94 -0.72
N ARG A 14 -11.26 1.47 -0.66
CA ARG A 14 -11.70 2.37 0.42
C ARG A 14 -11.51 1.74 1.80
N GLN A 15 -11.95 0.49 1.96
CA GLN A 15 -11.83 -0.24 3.21
C GLN A 15 -10.36 -0.42 3.62
N ARG A 16 -9.47 -0.74 2.67
CA ARG A 16 -8.03 -0.90 2.93
C ARG A 16 -7.37 0.39 3.42
N TYR A 17 -7.69 1.53 2.80
CA TYR A 17 -7.22 2.84 3.28
C TYR A 17 -7.77 3.21 4.66
N GLN A 18 -9.03 2.89 4.94
CA GLN A 18 -9.64 3.15 6.24
C GLN A 18 -9.06 2.27 7.35
N SER A 19 -8.74 1.00 7.03
CA SER A 19 -8.20 0.03 7.98
C SER A 19 -6.71 0.23 8.30
N GLY A 20 -6.03 1.14 7.59
CA GLY A 20 -4.62 1.46 7.84
C GLY A 20 -3.63 0.59 7.07
N CYS A 21 -3.85 0.43 5.76
CA CYS A 21 -2.84 -0.13 4.86
C CYS A 21 -1.46 0.55 5.02
N VAL A 22 -0.39 -0.22 4.76
CA VAL A 22 0.98 0.26 4.78
C VAL A 22 1.23 1.15 3.57
N MET A 23 1.51 2.42 3.83
CA MET A 23 1.81 3.40 2.78
C MET A 23 3.20 3.14 2.19
N VAL A 24 3.28 2.98 0.88
CA VAL A 24 4.54 2.67 0.19
C VAL A 24 5.31 3.94 -0.17
N VAL A 25 6.62 3.90 0.10
CA VAL A 25 7.55 5.02 -0.14
C VAL A 25 8.72 4.60 -1.02
N SER A 26 9.39 5.60 -1.59
CA SER A 26 10.60 5.38 -2.38
C SER A 26 11.71 4.76 -1.52
N SER A 27 12.42 3.79 -2.10
CA SER A 27 13.60 3.18 -1.49
C SER A 27 14.77 4.17 -1.35
N THR A 28 14.88 5.15 -2.25
CA THR A 28 15.95 6.16 -2.25
C THR A 28 15.63 7.37 -1.37
N ASP A 29 14.34 7.62 -1.11
CA ASP A 29 13.87 8.77 -0.35
C ASP A 29 12.57 8.43 0.38
N LYS A 30 12.70 8.02 1.65
CA LYS A 30 11.57 7.61 2.50
C LYS A 30 10.56 8.73 2.77
N THR A 31 10.86 9.96 2.33
CA THR A 31 9.94 11.10 2.39
C THR A 31 8.98 11.15 1.21
N LYS A 32 9.33 10.48 0.11
CA LYS A 32 8.55 10.47 -1.12
C LYS A 32 7.69 9.22 -1.18
N LEU A 33 6.40 9.44 -1.37
CA LEU A 33 5.45 8.38 -1.67
C LEU A 33 5.70 7.88 -3.09
N THR A 34 5.50 6.59 -3.32
CA THR A 34 5.65 5.98 -4.64
C THR A 34 4.44 5.13 -4.98
N ALA A 35 4.27 4.79 -6.26
CA ALA A 35 3.25 3.87 -6.72
C ALA A 35 3.62 2.42 -6.38
N ILE A 36 2.61 1.60 -6.11
CA ILE A 36 2.75 0.15 -6.07
C ILE A 36 2.47 -0.43 -7.47
N THR A 37 3.12 -1.54 -7.79
CA THR A 37 2.94 -2.24 -9.07
C THR A 37 2.59 -3.69 -8.80
N GLU A 38 1.53 -4.18 -9.43
CA GLU A 38 1.13 -5.60 -9.33
C GLU A 38 2.26 -6.52 -9.83
N GLY A 39 2.46 -7.64 -9.13
CA GLY A 39 3.54 -8.58 -9.44
C GLY A 39 4.94 -8.12 -9.02
N GLN A 40 5.09 -6.95 -8.40
CA GLN A 40 6.37 -6.48 -7.85
C GLN A 40 6.42 -6.59 -6.33
N PRO A 41 7.59 -6.84 -5.74
CA PRO A 41 7.75 -6.82 -4.29
C PRO A 41 7.70 -5.39 -3.75
N VAL A 42 7.24 -5.25 -2.51
CA VAL A 42 7.42 -4.03 -1.72
C VAL A 42 8.46 -4.31 -0.65
N ILE A 43 9.46 -3.46 -0.54
CA ILE A 43 10.60 -3.66 0.36
C ILE A 43 10.37 -2.91 1.67
N ASP A 44 10.50 -3.63 2.80
CA ASP A 44 10.64 -3.03 4.11
C ASP A 44 12.01 -2.35 4.22
N SER A 45 12.00 -1.02 4.17
CA SER A 45 13.22 -0.22 4.17
C SER A 45 14.02 -0.25 5.48
N ALA A 46 13.46 -0.76 6.58
CA ALA A 46 14.19 -0.88 7.85
C ALA A 46 15.02 -2.16 7.91
N ARG A 47 14.48 -3.25 7.36
CA ARG A 47 15.12 -4.58 7.35
C ARG A 47 15.77 -4.94 6.02
N ASN A 48 15.51 -4.15 4.98
CA ASN A 48 15.95 -4.39 3.61
C ASN A 48 15.53 -5.77 3.07
N VAL A 49 14.31 -6.18 3.38
CA VAL A 49 13.70 -7.44 2.93
C VAL A 49 12.30 -7.18 2.37
N PRO A 50 11.75 -8.04 1.51
CA PRO A 50 10.36 -7.93 1.08
C PRO A 50 9.40 -7.93 2.28
N LEU A 51 8.29 -7.18 2.17
CA LEU A 51 7.19 -7.27 3.12
C LEU A 51 6.65 -8.71 3.15
N SER A 52 6.21 -9.15 4.32
CA SER A 52 5.67 -10.50 4.49
C SER A 52 4.27 -10.63 3.89
N VAL A 53 3.90 -11.85 3.52
CA VAL A 53 2.55 -12.19 3.02
C VAL A 53 1.47 -11.78 4.02
N GLY A 54 0.32 -11.34 3.49
CA GLY A 54 -0.85 -10.87 4.26
C GLY A 54 -0.81 -9.39 4.63
N ASN A 55 0.29 -8.68 4.37
CA ASN A 55 0.32 -7.23 4.54
C ASN A 55 -0.52 -6.53 3.47
N MET A 56 -1.32 -5.56 3.90
CA MET A 56 -2.05 -4.68 2.99
C MET A 56 -1.20 -3.44 2.71
N VAL A 57 -1.01 -3.13 1.44
CA VAL A 57 -0.23 -1.98 0.98
C VAL A 57 -1.09 -1.01 0.18
N CYS A 58 -0.72 0.26 0.21
CA CYS A 58 -1.39 1.29 -0.57
C CYS A 58 -0.43 2.39 -1.00
N ASP A 59 -0.76 3.02 -2.12
CA ASP A 59 -0.03 4.17 -2.64
C ASP A 59 -0.76 5.50 -2.43
N ALA A 60 -0.13 6.58 -2.85
CA ALA A 60 -0.70 7.92 -2.79
C ALA A 60 -1.69 8.23 -3.93
N ASN A 61 -1.92 7.29 -4.86
CA ASN A 61 -2.68 7.48 -6.09
C ASN A 61 -4.06 6.82 -6.06
N GLY A 62 -4.35 6.02 -5.03
CA GLY A 62 -5.64 5.32 -4.87
C GLY A 62 -5.55 3.82 -5.13
N LEU A 63 -4.36 3.28 -5.43
CA LEU A 63 -4.15 1.87 -5.66
C LEU A 63 -3.76 1.17 -4.35
N THR A 64 -4.38 0.02 -4.12
CA THR A 64 -4.13 -0.84 -2.97
C THR A 64 -3.87 -2.26 -3.43
N GLY A 65 -3.18 -3.04 -2.62
CA GLY A 65 -2.94 -4.45 -2.85
C GLY A 65 -2.66 -5.20 -1.56
N GLU A 66 -2.57 -6.51 -1.69
CA GLU A 66 -2.13 -7.42 -0.65
C GLU A 66 -0.79 -8.02 -1.07
N ILE A 67 0.12 -8.20 -0.11
CA ILE A 67 1.33 -8.96 -0.35
C ILE A 67 0.97 -10.44 -0.34
N ILE A 68 1.10 -11.09 -1.48
CA ILE A 68 0.76 -12.50 -1.69
C ILE A 68 2.01 -13.31 -2.07
N PRO A 69 1.99 -14.64 -1.91
CA PRO A 69 3.06 -15.49 -2.43
C PRO A 69 3.21 -15.30 -3.94
N ASN A 70 4.46 -15.15 -4.41
CA ASN A 70 4.75 -15.13 -5.83
C ASN A 70 4.86 -16.58 -6.35
N PRO A 71 4.03 -17.00 -7.32
CA PRO A 71 4.06 -18.36 -7.84
C PRO A 71 5.37 -18.70 -8.56
N SER A 72 6.08 -17.70 -9.09
CA SER A 72 7.34 -17.88 -9.83
C SER A 72 8.57 -17.86 -8.92
N ASP A 73 8.49 -17.20 -7.75
CA ASP A 73 9.55 -17.15 -6.75
C ASP A 73 8.96 -17.04 -5.34
N PRO A 74 8.76 -18.18 -4.64
CA PRO A 74 8.18 -18.20 -3.29
C PRO A 74 8.96 -17.39 -2.24
N LYS A 75 10.23 -17.05 -2.50
CA LYS A 75 11.05 -16.24 -1.58
C LYS A 75 10.79 -14.74 -1.71
N THR A 76 10.19 -14.31 -2.82
CA THR A 76 9.96 -12.91 -3.14
C THR A 76 8.46 -12.65 -3.27
N PRO A 77 7.73 -12.43 -2.17
CA PRO A 77 6.31 -12.12 -2.22
C PRO A 77 6.06 -10.78 -2.94
N VAL A 78 4.92 -10.69 -3.60
CA VAL A 78 4.59 -9.59 -4.52
C VAL A 78 3.23 -8.99 -4.21
N VAL A 79 2.99 -7.78 -4.71
CA VAL A 79 1.67 -7.16 -4.67
C VAL A 79 0.71 -7.93 -5.58
N GLY A 80 -0.44 -8.33 -5.03
CA GLY A 80 -1.56 -8.91 -5.75
C GLY A 80 -2.90 -8.44 -5.17
N ASN A 81 -3.99 -9.08 -5.57
CA ASN A 81 -5.37 -8.74 -5.15
C ASN A 81 -5.64 -7.23 -5.24
N THR A 82 -5.25 -6.60 -6.35
CA THR A 82 -5.24 -5.15 -6.49
C THR A 82 -6.65 -4.56 -6.60
N ALA A 83 -6.83 -3.41 -5.95
CA ALA A 83 -8.08 -2.68 -5.91
C ALA A 83 -7.79 -1.17 -5.93
N PHE A 84 -8.59 -0.42 -6.69
CA PHE A 84 -8.41 1.01 -6.91
C PHE A 84 -9.64 1.79 -6.45
N THR A 85 -9.42 2.95 -5.83
CA THR A 85 -10.47 3.93 -5.55
C THR A 85 -10.14 5.29 -6.14
N SER A 86 -11.17 5.98 -6.65
CA SER A 86 -11.06 7.38 -7.08
C SER A 86 -11.33 8.39 -5.96
N ASP A 87 -11.64 7.93 -4.74
CA ASP A 87 -11.91 8.79 -3.59
C ASP A 87 -10.62 9.43 -3.06
N ARG A 88 -10.37 10.66 -3.52
CA ARG A 88 -9.19 11.43 -3.12
C ARG A 88 -9.20 11.82 -1.64
N THR A 89 -10.37 11.88 -1.00
CA THR A 89 -10.48 12.26 0.41
C THR A 89 -9.89 11.18 1.30
N ILE A 90 -10.26 9.92 1.07
CA ILE A 90 -9.74 8.77 1.82
C ILE A 90 -8.24 8.59 1.60
N VAL A 91 -7.77 8.76 0.36
CA VAL A 91 -6.34 8.67 0.02
C VAL A 91 -5.56 9.77 0.74
N ALA A 92 -6.03 11.01 0.68
CA ALA A 92 -5.40 12.14 1.36
C ALA A 92 -5.32 11.93 2.88
N GLN A 93 -6.37 11.40 3.50
CA GLN A 93 -6.37 11.06 4.93
C GLN A 93 -5.32 9.99 5.25
N ALA A 94 -5.20 8.94 4.45
CA ALA A 94 -4.18 7.91 4.64
C ALA A 94 -2.75 8.47 4.51
N VAL A 95 -2.53 9.35 3.52
CA VAL A 95 -1.26 10.06 3.35
C VAL A 95 -0.94 10.96 4.55
N GLN A 96 -1.93 11.68 5.07
CA GLN A 96 -1.78 12.51 6.27
C GLN A 96 -1.44 11.68 7.50
N ARG A 97 -2.11 10.54 7.70
CA ARG A 97 -1.78 9.60 8.79
C ARG A 97 -0.33 9.14 8.68
N TYR A 98 0.13 8.70 7.50
CA TYR A 98 1.53 8.31 7.29
C TYR A 98 2.51 9.44 7.63
N ARG A 99 2.23 10.67 7.17
CA ARG A 99 3.07 11.83 7.45
C ARG A 99 3.08 12.20 8.94
N GLY A 100 1.94 12.05 9.61
CA GLY A 100 1.79 12.29 11.06
C GLY A 100 2.38 11.19 11.93
N THR A 101 2.52 9.96 11.42
CA THR A 101 3.21 8.84 12.10
C THR A 101 4.72 8.91 11.99
N ARG A 102 5.28 9.93 11.32
CA ARG A 102 6.70 10.27 11.51
C ARG A 102 6.90 10.60 12.98
N TYR A 103 7.46 9.63 13.70
CA TYR A 103 7.86 9.76 15.09
C TYR A 103 8.75 11.00 15.20
N THR A 104 8.19 12.13 15.63
CA THR A 104 8.95 13.17 16.32
C THR A 104 9.41 12.50 17.59
N MET A 105 10.69 12.10 17.64
CA MET A 105 11.31 11.84 18.95
C MET A 105 11.05 13.09 19.79
N PRO A 106 10.46 12.98 20.99
CA PRO A 106 10.47 14.09 21.93
C PRO A 106 11.93 14.46 22.14
N ASN A 107 12.27 15.74 21.99
CA ASN A 107 13.61 16.21 22.37
C ASN A 107 13.86 15.74 23.81
N GLN A 108 14.90 14.92 24.00
CA GLN A 108 15.46 14.68 25.33
C GLN A 108 16.32 15.88 25.74
#